data_AF-A0A6J1YHK8-F1
#
_entry.id   AF-A0A6J1YHK8-F1
#
_cell.length_a   1.000
_cell.length_b   1.000
_cell.length_c   1.000
_cell.angle_alpha   90.00
_cell.angle_beta   90.00
_cell.angle_gamma   90.00
#
_symmetry.space_group_name_H-M   'P 1'
#
loop_
_entity.id
_entity.type
_entity.pdbx_description
1 polymer ?
#
loop_
_entity_poly.entity_id
_entity_poly.type
_entity_poly.pdbx_seq_one_letter_code
_entity_poly.pdbx_strand_id
1 'polypeptide(L)'
;METECKRILLLKGLQPLNDDQFSMVKSLLDSDLGLTSKMKEDYTKVKIADMMHKKFRGILCVNKLLRLLKDIEGLEDTVKTIKNEKRKVMKKYKTQGLAPGRKRKQEASSTDESTSTANKASRPVDDTLVSKKRKTKTTSNKKSNKTQPTSEWGQLGQPSVTDALSPASFSQPPQMPPPTPGSSFSTQKPRLKSVPTKASREEGLQTCAKEVMVLKATEPFAYDITDEERKMFHATVVTESQFFRVKVFHVGLKDKFIPKRVITLADYIGRNGFLEVYDVSSVSDVSADRKMEVSSRLIQNANATPKIKELHSEEPGTFVSGVYQVHKKMVLDQCITLYEIQDDTGTMDVLVYGRLTKVNCEEGDKLTLICFELSGDPRQLRSVTHSFIKTHTLLPPVFPVRTIPSTLGIEYTCSFLSLLPFHVHSCCGSSSPGKTRNNNSTLICI
;
A
#
# COMPACT_ATOMS: atom_id res chain seq x y z
N MET A 1 -21.02 -6.07 1.35
CA MET A 1 -19.87 -6.78 1.95
C MET A 1 -20.25 -7.42 3.28
N GLU A 2 -20.77 -6.66 4.24
CA GLU A 2 -21.06 -7.14 5.62
C GLU A 2 -21.89 -8.42 5.69
N THR A 3 -22.98 -8.52 4.92
CA THR A 3 -23.83 -9.72 4.83
C THR A 3 -23.08 -10.96 4.36
N GLU A 4 -22.13 -10.82 3.43
CA GLU A 4 -21.29 -11.93 2.94
C GLU A 4 -20.25 -12.33 3.99
N CYS A 5 -19.66 -11.35 4.70
CA CYS A 5 -18.77 -11.61 5.82
C CYS A 5 -19.48 -12.36 6.97
N LYS A 6 -20.72 -11.99 7.31
CA LYS A 6 -21.56 -12.70 8.27
C LYS A 6 -21.86 -14.14 7.84
N ARG A 7 -22.15 -14.36 6.55
CA ARG A 7 -22.36 -15.71 5.99
C ARG A 7 -21.09 -16.58 6.04
N ILE A 8 -19.90 -16.01 5.78
CA ILE A 8 -18.63 -16.72 5.96
C ILE A 8 -18.43 -17.09 7.43
N LEU A 9 -18.55 -16.11 8.32
CA LEU A 9 -18.33 -16.27 9.77
C LEU A 9 -19.16 -17.43 10.35
N LEU A 10 -20.46 -17.48 10.04
CA LEU A 10 -21.34 -18.54 10.50
C LEU A 10 -21.15 -19.84 9.70
N LEU A 11 -21.45 -19.84 8.40
CA LEU A 11 -21.63 -21.06 7.60
C LEU A 11 -20.32 -21.74 7.17
N LYS A 12 -19.18 -21.04 7.31
CA LYS A 12 -17.85 -21.51 6.89
C LYS A 12 -16.80 -21.38 8.00
N GLY A 13 -17.18 -20.83 9.16
CA GLY A 13 -16.30 -20.62 10.31
C GLY A 13 -16.77 -21.35 11.55
N LEU A 14 -17.91 -20.94 12.13
CA LEU A 14 -18.41 -21.50 13.39
C LEU A 14 -19.26 -22.77 13.23
N GLN A 15 -19.99 -22.92 12.11
CA GLN A 15 -20.82 -24.11 11.85
C GLN A 15 -20.02 -25.42 11.69
N PRO A 16 -18.84 -25.47 11.02
CA PRO A 16 -18.06 -26.70 10.88
C PRO A 16 -17.37 -27.19 12.16
N LEU A 17 -17.35 -26.40 13.23
CA LEU A 17 -16.71 -26.78 14.49
C LEU A 17 -17.56 -27.83 15.21
N ASN A 18 -16.91 -28.86 15.79
CA ASN A 18 -17.53 -29.65 16.85
C ASN A 18 -17.72 -28.79 18.12
N ASP A 19 -18.33 -29.35 19.16
CA ASP A 19 -18.72 -28.54 20.32
C ASP A 19 -17.57 -28.26 21.29
N ASP A 20 -16.54 -29.11 21.37
CA ASP A 20 -15.30 -28.84 22.11
C ASP A 20 -14.53 -27.68 21.49
N GLN A 21 -14.30 -27.72 20.16
CA GLN A 21 -13.63 -26.67 19.42
C GLN A 21 -14.44 -25.37 19.44
N PHE A 22 -15.77 -25.45 19.45
CA PHE A 22 -16.62 -24.27 19.65
C PHE A 22 -16.55 -23.75 21.10
N SER A 23 -16.38 -24.62 22.11
CA SER A 23 -16.15 -24.22 23.50
C SER A 23 -14.81 -23.51 23.69
N MET A 24 -13.76 -24.01 23.04
CA MET A 24 -12.45 -23.36 22.98
C MET A 24 -12.55 -21.97 22.31
N VAL A 25 -13.23 -21.88 21.17
CA VAL A 25 -13.47 -20.60 20.47
C VAL A 25 -14.30 -19.61 21.30
N LYS A 26 -15.33 -20.06 22.04
CA LYS A 26 -16.06 -19.21 23.00
C LYS A 26 -15.14 -18.69 24.11
N SER A 27 -14.24 -19.52 24.60
CA SER A 27 -13.30 -19.16 25.67
C SER A 27 -12.20 -18.19 25.19
N LEU A 28 -11.70 -18.35 23.95
CA LEU A 28 -10.77 -17.42 23.32
C LEU A 28 -11.42 -16.09 22.89
N LEU A 29 -12.75 -16.04 22.79
CA LEU A 29 -13.55 -14.84 22.50
C LEU A 29 -14.09 -14.14 23.76
N ASP A 30 -13.72 -14.59 24.95
CA ASP A 30 -14.31 -14.16 26.21
C ASP A 30 -14.17 -12.65 26.46
N SER A 31 -12.93 -12.17 26.51
CA SER A 31 -12.60 -10.74 26.63
C SER A 31 -12.93 -9.95 25.35
N ASP A 32 -12.93 -10.59 24.18
CA ASP A 32 -13.35 -9.96 22.94
C ASP A 32 -14.84 -9.64 22.91
N LEU A 33 -15.71 -10.49 23.45
CA LEU A 33 -17.16 -10.33 23.35
C LEU A 33 -17.82 -9.92 24.68
N GLY A 34 -17.07 -9.93 25.79
CA GLY A 34 -17.60 -9.66 27.13
C GLY A 34 -18.53 -10.77 27.60
N LEU A 35 -18.13 -12.04 27.39
CA LEU A 35 -18.95 -13.17 27.81
C LEU A 35 -18.88 -13.35 29.33
N THR A 36 -19.92 -13.93 29.91
CA THR A 36 -19.93 -14.50 31.26
C THR A 36 -20.01 -16.02 31.18
N SER A 37 -19.78 -16.77 32.27
CA SER A 37 -19.88 -18.26 32.23
C SER A 37 -21.23 -18.71 31.64
N LYS A 38 -22.32 -18.16 32.18
CA LYS A 38 -23.67 -18.42 31.67
C LYS A 38 -23.83 -18.09 30.18
N MET A 39 -23.20 -17.04 29.66
CA MET A 39 -23.20 -16.77 28.22
C MET A 39 -22.39 -17.81 27.43
N LYS A 40 -21.24 -18.27 27.95
CA LYS A 40 -20.47 -19.36 27.31
C LYS A 40 -21.27 -20.66 27.24
N GLU A 41 -22.13 -20.92 28.21
CA GLU A 41 -23.07 -22.05 28.22
C GLU A 41 -24.24 -21.80 27.24
N ASP A 42 -25.01 -20.73 27.42
CA ASP A 42 -26.26 -20.43 26.69
C ASP A 42 -26.08 -20.01 25.20
N TYR A 43 -24.86 -19.68 24.75
CA TYR A 43 -24.66 -19.03 23.45
C TYR A 43 -24.30 -20.01 22.32
N THR A 44 -25.25 -20.15 21.39
CA THR A 44 -25.11 -20.94 20.16
C THR A 44 -24.13 -20.33 19.16
N LYS A 45 -23.69 -21.14 18.20
CA LYS A 45 -22.86 -20.73 17.04
C LYS A 45 -23.43 -19.52 16.29
N VAL A 46 -24.76 -19.35 16.28
CA VAL A 46 -25.45 -18.17 15.71
C VAL A 46 -25.30 -16.93 16.59
N LYS A 47 -25.60 -17.01 17.90
CA LYS A 47 -25.46 -15.87 18.84
C LYS A 47 -24.01 -15.33 18.85
N ILE A 48 -23.01 -16.22 18.86
CA ILE A 48 -21.59 -15.82 18.78
C ILE A 48 -21.27 -15.16 17.43
N ALA A 49 -21.77 -15.68 16.30
CA ALA A 49 -21.61 -15.03 14.99
C ALA A 49 -22.23 -13.63 14.96
N ASP A 50 -23.40 -13.43 15.57
CA ASP A 50 -24.07 -12.13 15.67
C ASP A 50 -23.26 -11.13 16.50
N MET A 51 -22.76 -11.52 17.67
CA MET A 51 -21.90 -10.67 18.51
C MET A 51 -20.57 -10.32 17.84
N MET A 52 -19.88 -11.32 17.27
CA MET A 52 -18.65 -11.11 16.50
C MET A 52 -18.87 -10.17 15.32
N HIS A 53 -20.00 -10.26 14.62
CA HIS A 53 -20.33 -9.37 13.51
C HIS A 53 -20.68 -7.95 13.99
N LYS A 54 -21.39 -7.82 15.12
CA LYS A 54 -21.72 -6.52 15.74
C LYS A 54 -20.47 -5.77 16.21
N LYS A 55 -19.47 -6.46 16.78
CA LYS A 55 -18.22 -5.84 17.25
C LYS A 55 -17.18 -5.66 16.14
N PHE A 56 -16.97 -6.67 15.28
CA PHE A 56 -15.93 -6.65 14.25
C PHE A 56 -16.55 -6.51 12.85
N ARG A 57 -16.84 -5.28 12.44
CA ARG A 57 -17.59 -5.00 11.19
C ARG A 57 -16.90 -5.49 9.91
N GLY A 58 -17.71 -5.75 8.87
CA GLY A 58 -17.23 -6.16 7.55
C GLY A 58 -16.25 -7.33 7.59
N ILE A 59 -15.09 -7.17 6.95
CA ILE A 59 -14.07 -8.22 6.83
C ILE A 59 -13.33 -8.51 8.15
N LEU A 60 -13.52 -7.69 9.20
CA LEU A 60 -12.79 -7.80 10.46
C LEU A 60 -13.23 -9.02 11.28
N CYS A 61 -14.53 -9.38 11.33
CA CYS A 61 -14.96 -10.60 12.01
C CYS A 61 -14.35 -11.86 11.39
N VAL A 62 -14.29 -11.90 10.05
CA VAL A 62 -13.65 -13.00 9.28
C VAL A 62 -12.16 -13.05 9.58
N ASN A 63 -11.48 -11.90 9.71
CA ASN A 63 -10.07 -11.83 10.08
C ASN A 63 -9.81 -12.24 11.54
N LYS A 64 -10.69 -11.87 12.49
CA LYS A 64 -10.56 -12.26 13.90
C LYS A 64 -10.68 -13.77 14.04
N LEU A 65 -11.73 -14.37 13.45
CA LEU A 65 -11.90 -15.83 13.46
C LEU A 65 -10.72 -16.54 12.77
N LEU A 66 -10.19 -16.00 11.66
CA LEU A 66 -9.01 -16.54 10.98
C LEU A 66 -7.68 -16.41 11.75
N ARG A 67 -7.64 -15.71 12.89
CA ARG A 67 -6.53 -15.83 13.84
C ARG A 67 -6.81 -17.01 14.76
N LEU A 68 -7.91 -16.93 15.50
CA LEU A 68 -8.30 -17.93 16.51
C LEU A 68 -8.26 -19.38 15.99
N LEU A 69 -8.77 -19.65 14.79
CA LEU A 69 -8.81 -21.02 14.26
C LEU A 69 -7.47 -21.52 13.66
N LYS A 70 -6.42 -20.70 13.60
CA LYS A 70 -5.05 -21.17 13.23
C LYS A 70 -4.36 -21.88 14.38
N ASP A 71 -4.61 -21.40 15.59
CA ASP A 71 -3.84 -21.73 16.79
C ASP A 71 -4.50 -22.91 17.54
N ILE A 72 -5.36 -23.66 16.82
CA ILE A 72 -6.21 -24.76 17.27
C ILE A 72 -6.04 -25.91 16.28
N GLU A 73 -5.58 -27.06 16.79
CA GLU A 73 -5.33 -28.27 16.00
C GLU A 73 -6.62 -28.86 15.39
N GLY A 74 -6.52 -29.36 14.15
CA GLY A 74 -7.60 -30.04 13.44
C GLY A 74 -8.58 -29.10 12.73
N LEU A 75 -8.32 -27.79 12.71
CA LEU A 75 -9.15 -26.78 12.03
C LEU A 75 -8.55 -26.27 10.72
N GLU A 76 -7.51 -26.92 10.19
CA GLU A 76 -6.73 -26.45 9.04
C GLU A 76 -7.59 -26.34 7.78
N ASP A 77 -8.52 -27.26 7.56
CA ASP A 77 -9.45 -27.24 6.42
C ASP A 77 -10.56 -26.18 6.57
N THR A 78 -11.00 -25.90 7.79
CA THR A 78 -11.86 -24.75 8.10
C THR A 78 -11.11 -23.45 7.81
N VAL A 79 -9.85 -23.33 8.25
CA VAL A 79 -8.97 -22.19 7.96
C VAL A 79 -8.71 -22.03 6.44
N LYS A 80 -8.44 -23.11 5.70
CA LYS A 80 -8.29 -23.10 4.23
C LYS A 80 -9.60 -22.62 3.57
N THR A 81 -10.74 -23.08 4.05
CA THR A 81 -12.07 -22.70 3.55
C THR A 81 -12.37 -21.22 3.77
N ILE A 82 -12.19 -20.70 4.99
CA ILE A 82 -12.40 -19.27 5.29
C ILE A 82 -11.42 -18.41 4.49
N LYS A 83 -10.13 -18.78 4.39
CA LYS A 83 -9.14 -18.11 3.53
C LYS A 83 -9.64 -18.02 2.08
N ASN A 84 -10.27 -19.08 1.56
CA ASN A 84 -10.74 -19.12 0.18
C ASN A 84 -11.98 -18.25 -0.04
N GLU A 85 -13.01 -18.35 0.81
CA GLU A 85 -14.21 -17.52 0.69
C GLU A 85 -13.91 -16.04 0.94
N LYS A 86 -13.00 -15.72 1.87
CA LYS A 86 -12.44 -14.36 2.05
C LYS A 86 -11.87 -13.83 0.74
N ARG A 87 -11.07 -14.62 -0.01
CA ARG A 87 -10.54 -14.22 -1.32
C ARG A 87 -11.64 -13.99 -2.36
N LYS A 88 -12.71 -14.79 -2.38
CA LYS A 88 -13.86 -14.59 -3.29
C LYS A 88 -14.58 -13.26 -3.01
N VAL A 89 -14.90 -12.98 -1.74
CA VAL A 89 -15.54 -11.71 -1.32
C VAL A 89 -14.66 -10.51 -1.64
N MET A 90 -13.36 -10.58 -1.31
CA MET A 90 -12.41 -9.50 -1.63
C MET A 90 -12.27 -9.26 -3.14
N LYS A 91 -12.26 -10.31 -3.97
CA LYS A 91 -12.29 -10.17 -5.44
C LYS A 91 -13.59 -9.50 -5.90
N LYS A 92 -14.75 -9.98 -5.46
CA LYS A 92 -16.07 -9.44 -5.84
C LYS A 92 -16.16 -7.94 -5.58
N TYR A 93 -15.79 -7.48 -4.38
CA TYR A 93 -15.86 -6.06 -4.04
C TYR A 93 -14.73 -5.21 -4.64
N LYS A 94 -13.56 -5.80 -4.97
CA LYS A 94 -12.54 -5.11 -5.76
C LYS A 94 -12.99 -4.89 -7.21
N THR A 95 -13.75 -5.81 -7.81
CA THR A 95 -14.32 -5.63 -9.15
C THR A 95 -15.57 -4.74 -9.15
N GLN A 96 -16.39 -4.75 -8.09
CA GLN A 96 -17.57 -3.86 -8.00
C GLN A 96 -17.22 -2.36 -7.80
N GLY A 97 -15.95 -2.01 -7.57
CA GLY A 97 -15.46 -0.63 -7.71
C GLY A 97 -15.27 -0.17 -9.17
N LEU A 98 -15.47 -1.05 -10.16
CA LEU A 98 -15.26 -0.82 -11.59
C LEU A 98 -16.48 -1.29 -12.40
N ALA A 99 -17.60 -0.57 -12.30
CA ALA A 99 -18.76 -0.73 -13.19
C ALA A 99 -19.50 0.61 -13.43
N PRO A 100 -20.10 0.85 -14.61
CA PRO A 100 -20.56 2.19 -14.99
C PRO A 100 -21.91 2.62 -14.39
N GLY A 101 -22.21 3.91 -14.50
CA GLY A 101 -23.39 4.55 -13.91
C GLY A 101 -24.74 4.05 -14.42
N ARG A 102 -25.76 4.16 -13.55
CA ARG A 102 -27.17 3.90 -13.88
C ARG A 102 -27.61 4.73 -15.10
N LYS A 103 -28.02 4.08 -16.19
CA LYS A 103 -28.94 4.73 -17.14
C LYS A 103 -30.30 4.87 -16.47
N ARG A 104 -30.67 6.09 -16.09
CA ARG A 104 -32.09 6.46 -15.86
C ARG A 104 -32.86 6.08 -17.13
N LYS A 105 -33.97 5.34 -16.99
CA LYS A 105 -35.11 5.50 -17.88
C LYS A 105 -36.02 6.54 -17.25
N GLN A 106 -36.65 7.38 -18.07
CA GLN A 106 -37.60 8.40 -17.62
C GLN A 106 -38.90 7.74 -17.18
N GLU A 107 -39.61 8.39 -16.27
CA GLU A 107 -41.00 8.11 -15.96
C GLU A 107 -41.91 8.67 -17.06
N ALA A 108 -42.97 7.93 -17.35
CA ALA A 108 -44.21 8.42 -17.93
C ALA A 108 -45.35 7.55 -17.36
N SER A 109 -46.57 8.10 -17.38
CA SER A 109 -47.84 7.49 -16.94
C SER A 109 -48.08 6.05 -17.46
N SER A 110 -48.91 5.22 -16.84
CA SER A 110 -50.14 5.55 -16.06
C SER A 110 -50.49 4.56 -14.93
N THR A 111 -51.56 4.90 -14.20
CA THR A 111 -52.54 4.02 -13.52
C THR A 111 -52.85 2.74 -14.35
N ASP A 112 -53.19 1.56 -13.80
CA ASP A 112 -54.32 1.24 -12.90
C ASP A 112 -54.29 -0.20 -12.32
N GLU A 113 -55.14 -0.44 -11.31
CA GLU A 113 -55.89 -1.67 -10.91
C GLU A 113 -55.32 -3.12 -10.87
N SER A 114 -55.47 -3.72 -9.68
CA SER A 114 -56.18 -5.00 -9.36
C SER A 114 -55.65 -6.43 -9.63
N THR A 115 -55.34 -7.10 -8.49
CA THR A 115 -56.10 -8.25 -7.94
C THR A 115 -55.76 -9.72 -8.31
N SER A 116 -55.21 -10.43 -7.30
CA SER A 116 -55.26 -11.92 -7.08
C SER A 116 -54.47 -12.80 -8.08
N THR A 117 -54.20 -14.11 -7.91
CA THR A 117 -54.43 -15.18 -6.87
C THR A 117 -53.26 -16.19 -7.01
N ALA A 118 -52.97 -17.23 -6.21
CA ALA A 118 -53.54 -17.86 -5.01
C ALA A 118 -52.38 -18.54 -4.20
N ASN A 119 -52.68 -19.48 -3.28
CA ASN A 119 -51.67 -20.26 -2.53
C ASN A 119 -52.02 -21.77 -2.43
N LYS A 120 -51.01 -22.65 -2.54
CA LYS A 120 -50.80 -23.98 -1.89
C LYS A 120 -49.52 -24.62 -2.52
N ALA A 121 -48.52 -25.16 -1.82
CA ALA A 121 -48.47 -26.24 -0.80
C ALA A 121 -48.83 -27.63 -1.37
N SER A 122 -48.08 -28.72 -1.16
CA SER A 122 -46.77 -28.91 -0.47
C SER A 122 -46.13 -30.29 -0.81
N ARG A 123 -44.87 -30.51 -0.39
CA ARG A 123 -44.07 -31.77 -0.43
C ARG A 123 -44.71 -32.93 0.38
N PRO A 124 -44.27 -34.23 0.32
CA PRO A 124 -42.96 -34.83 -0.08
C PRO A 124 -43.04 -35.61 -1.43
N VAL A 125 -42.24 -36.63 -1.85
CA VAL A 125 -41.26 -37.57 -1.24
C VAL A 125 -40.10 -37.86 -2.24
N ASP A 126 -39.05 -38.60 -1.81
CA ASP A 126 -37.96 -39.17 -2.62
C ASP A 126 -38.36 -40.49 -3.34
N ASP A 127 -37.73 -40.80 -4.48
CA ASP A 127 -37.09 -42.10 -4.73
C ASP A 127 -36.08 -42.05 -5.91
N THR A 128 -35.24 -43.07 -6.08
CA THR A 128 -34.03 -43.10 -6.94
C THR A 128 -34.19 -44.00 -8.18
N LEU A 129 -33.59 -43.63 -9.34
CA LEU A 129 -32.71 -44.47 -10.21
C LEU A 129 -32.53 -43.97 -11.68
N VAL A 130 -31.26 -43.71 -12.03
CA VAL A 130 -30.53 -44.20 -13.24
C VAL A 130 -31.00 -43.89 -14.70
N SER A 131 -30.16 -43.07 -15.36
CA SER A 131 -29.71 -43.13 -16.78
C SER A 131 -30.55 -42.57 -17.97
N LYS A 132 -29.84 -41.78 -18.81
CA LYS A 132 -29.59 -42.15 -20.22
C LYS A 132 -28.34 -41.44 -20.80
N LYS A 133 -27.91 -41.85 -22.00
CA LYS A 133 -26.50 -41.77 -22.46
C LYS A 133 -26.36 -41.52 -23.97
N ARG A 134 -25.59 -40.49 -24.37
CA ARG A 134 -24.90 -40.32 -25.68
C ARG A 134 -23.68 -39.41 -25.45
N LYS A 135 -22.41 -39.72 -25.77
CA LYS A 135 -21.77 -40.60 -26.79
C LYS A 135 -21.98 -40.03 -28.21
N THR A 136 -21.02 -39.90 -29.14
CA THR A 136 -19.59 -40.36 -29.32
C THR A 136 -18.88 -39.24 -30.15
N LYS A 137 -17.57 -39.16 -30.49
CA LYS A 137 -16.36 -40.02 -30.39
C LYS A 137 -15.07 -39.16 -30.50
N THR A 138 -13.97 -39.56 -29.86
CA THR A 138 -12.59 -39.05 -30.11
C THR A 138 -11.92 -39.82 -31.26
N THR A 139 -10.92 -39.23 -31.93
CA THR A 139 -9.89 -39.99 -32.67
C THR A 139 -8.50 -39.44 -32.33
N SER A 140 -7.53 -40.33 -32.07
CA SER A 140 -6.16 -39.98 -31.69
C SER A 140 -5.18 -41.13 -31.98
N ASN A 141 -3.91 -40.81 -32.30
CA ASN A 141 -2.66 -41.53 -31.93
C ASN A 141 -1.44 -40.84 -32.60
N LYS A 142 -0.33 -40.58 -31.88
CA LYS A 142 0.97 -41.33 -31.85
C LYS A 142 1.72 -41.38 -33.21
N LYS A 143 3.05 -41.30 -33.33
CA LYS A 143 4.25 -41.29 -32.44
C LYS A 143 5.44 -40.72 -33.30
N SER A 144 6.66 -40.36 -32.86
CA SER A 144 7.26 -39.82 -31.60
C SER A 144 8.80 -39.74 -31.72
N ASN A 145 9.47 -38.95 -30.84
CA ASN A 145 10.90 -39.00 -30.42
C ASN A 145 11.88 -37.96 -31.03
N LYS A 146 12.59 -37.24 -30.13
CA LYS A 146 14.05 -36.93 -30.06
C LYS A 146 14.78 -36.57 -31.38
N THR A 147 15.53 -35.47 -31.50
CA THR A 147 16.79 -35.16 -30.75
C THR A 147 17.24 -33.69 -30.94
N GLN A 148 18.19 -33.23 -30.11
CA GLN A 148 18.91 -31.94 -30.16
C GLN A 148 19.93 -31.88 -31.34
N PRO A 149 20.44 -30.69 -31.72
CA PRO A 149 21.89 -30.46 -31.57
C PRO A 149 22.25 -29.01 -31.13
N THR A 150 23.56 -28.75 -31.00
CA THR A 150 24.19 -27.48 -30.58
C THR A 150 25.35 -27.14 -31.53
N SER A 151 25.59 -25.83 -31.76
CA SER A 151 26.84 -25.19 -32.27
C SER A 151 27.57 -25.74 -33.52
N GLU A 152 27.99 -24.84 -34.42
CA GLU A 152 29.43 -24.58 -34.68
C GLU A 152 29.67 -23.30 -35.51
N TRP A 153 30.95 -22.95 -35.73
CA TRP A 153 31.44 -21.68 -36.31
C TRP A 153 32.40 -21.97 -37.47
N GLY A 154 32.36 -21.18 -38.56
CA GLY A 154 33.29 -21.31 -39.68
C GLY A 154 33.27 -20.09 -40.62
N GLN A 155 34.41 -19.78 -41.23
CA GLN A 155 34.60 -18.65 -42.15
C GLN A 155 35.24 -19.08 -43.48
N LEU A 156 35.15 -18.18 -44.47
CA LEU A 156 36.12 -17.91 -45.54
C LEU A 156 36.18 -18.88 -46.73
N GLY A 157 36.23 -18.33 -47.96
CA GLY A 157 36.41 -19.11 -49.20
C GLY A 157 35.93 -18.41 -50.48
N GLN A 158 36.81 -17.62 -51.11
CA GLN A 158 36.72 -17.08 -52.48
C GLN A 158 37.96 -17.61 -53.28
N PRO A 159 38.22 -17.30 -54.59
CA PRO A 159 37.43 -16.64 -55.65
C PRO A 159 37.44 -17.40 -57.02
N SER A 160 36.93 -16.79 -58.11
CA SER A 160 37.40 -16.81 -59.55
C SER A 160 36.21 -16.57 -60.53
N VAL A 161 36.18 -15.68 -61.55
CA VAL A 161 37.09 -15.27 -62.68
C VAL A 161 36.77 -16.05 -63.99
N THR A 162 36.50 -15.48 -65.20
CA THR A 162 36.22 -14.11 -65.73
C THR A 162 35.51 -14.24 -67.13
N ASP A 163 35.30 -13.14 -67.88
CA ASP A 163 34.90 -13.00 -69.32
C ASP A 163 33.39 -13.19 -69.68
N ALA A 164 32.64 -12.26 -70.32
CA ALA A 164 32.78 -11.41 -71.53
C ALA A 164 32.25 -12.12 -72.82
N LEU A 165 31.50 -11.51 -73.76
CA LEU A 165 31.39 -10.12 -74.27
C LEU A 165 29.94 -9.67 -74.60
N SER A 166 29.74 -8.37 -74.90
CA SER A 166 28.50 -7.76 -75.44
C SER A 166 28.54 -7.61 -76.99
N PRO A 167 27.44 -7.19 -77.66
CA PRO A 167 27.14 -5.75 -77.83
C PRO A 167 25.61 -5.43 -77.86
N ALA A 168 25.15 -4.33 -78.47
CA ALA A 168 25.10 -2.97 -77.91
C ALA A 168 24.16 -2.06 -78.77
N SER A 169 23.58 -0.99 -78.20
CA SER A 169 22.96 0.13 -78.96
C SER A 169 22.89 1.41 -78.09
N PHE A 170 22.75 2.59 -78.71
CA PHE A 170 23.09 3.90 -78.12
C PHE A 170 21.96 4.94 -78.13
N SER A 171 21.96 5.86 -77.16
CA SER A 171 21.54 7.28 -77.29
C SER A 171 22.04 8.12 -76.08
N GLN A 172 22.14 9.45 -76.24
CA GLN A 172 22.88 10.36 -75.34
C GLN A 172 22.01 11.22 -74.39
N PRO A 173 22.60 11.91 -73.37
CA PRO A 173 21.86 12.45 -72.21
C PRO A 173 21.65 13.99 -72.20
N PRO A 174 20.75 14.51 -71.34
CA PRO A 174 20.64 15.94 -71.01
C PRO A 174 21.08 16.32 -69.57
N GLN A 175 21.33 17.62 -69.40
CA GLN A 175 22.04 18.36 -68.35
C GLN A 175 21.40 18.42 -66.92
N MET A 176 22.16 18.99 -65.97
CA MET A 176 21.71 19.36 -64.61
C MET A 176 20.77 20.59 -64.58
N PRO A 177 19.85 20.70 -63.59
CA PRO A 177 19.06 21.90 -63.33
C PRO A 177 19.77 22.93 -62.40
N PRO A 178 19.32 24.20 -62.36
CA PRO A 178 19.94 25.30 -61.60
C PRO A 178 19.43 25.45 -60.13
N PRO A 179 20.12 26.23 -59.27
CA PRO A 179 19.78 26.35 -57.85
C PRO A 179 19.09 27.68 -57.45
N THR A 180 17.86 27.62 -56.90
CA THR A 180 17.22 28.58 -55.94
C THR A 180 15.75 28.17 -55.69
N PRO A 181 15.04 28.69 -54.67
CA PRO A 181 15.46 29.53 -53.54
C PRO A 181 15.38 28.80 -52.18
N GLY A 182 15.83 29.45 -51.12
CA GLY A 182 16.00 28.82 -49.80
C GLY A 182 14.70 28.49 -49.06
N SER A 183 14.54 27.23 -48.65
CA SER A 183 13.62 26.86 -47.58
C SER A 183 14.09 27.49 -46.27
N SER A 184 13.25 28.36 -45.69
CA SER A 184 13.50 28.96 -44.38
C SER A 184 13.24 27.94 -43.26
N PHE A 185 14.22 27.07 -43.04
CA PHE A 185 14.29 26.21 -41.86
C PHE A 185 14.39 27.09 -40.60
N SER A 186 13.22 27.46 -40.07
CA SER A 186 13.08 28.18 -38.82
C SER A 186 13.77 27.40 -37.71
N THR A 187 14.91 27.92 -37.26
CA THR A 187 15.62 27.44 -36.08
C THR A 187 14.77 27.74 -34.85
N GLN A 188 13.77 26.87 -34.62
CA GLN A 188 13.10 26.80 -33.34
C GLN A 188 14.17 26.59 -32.27
N LYS A 189 14.44 27.65 -31.49
CA LYS A 189 15.23 27.58 -30.27
C LYS A 189 14.77 26.32 -29.51
N PRO A 190 15.68 25.43 -29.07
CA PRO A 190 15.28 24.24 -28.35
C PRO A 190 14.38 24.63 -27.18
N ARG A 191 13.09 24.28 -27.25
CA ARG A 191 12.15 24.55 -26.16
C ARG A 191 12.73 23.88 -24.93
N LEU A 192 13.07 24.68 -23.90
CA LEU A 192 13.62 24.20 -22.64
C LEU A 192 12.74 23.05 -22.13
N LYS A 193 13.26 21.82 -22.20
CA LYS A 193 12.52 20.62 -21.78
C LYS A 193 12.14 20.83 -20.31
N SER A 194 10.84 20.87 -20.03
CA SER A 194 10.34 21.12 -18.68
C SER A 194 10.79 19.99 -17.75
N VAL A 195 11.55 20.35 -16.71
CA VAL A 195 12.08 19.37 -15.74
C VAL A 195 10.91 18.66 -15.05
N PRO A 196 10.79 17.32 -15.14
CA PRO A 196 9.63 16.60 -14.62
C PRO A 196 9.36 16.87 -13.14
N THR A 197 8.12 17.23 -12.81
CA THR A 197 7.64 17.45 -11.42
C THR A 197 7.06 16.20 -10.79
N LYS A 198 6.62 15.23 -11.59
CA LYS A 198 6.08 13.93 -11.16
C LYS A 198 7.04 12.80 -11.51
N ALA A 199 6.96 11.70 -10.76
CA ALA A 199 7.74 10.50 -11.03
C ALA A 199 7.33 9.87 -12.37
N SER A 200 8.30 9.42 -13.15
CA SER A 200 8.06 8.67 -14.37
C SER A 200 7.39 7.33 -14.07
N ARG A 201 6.45 6.94 -14.94
CA ARG A 201 5.69 5.68 -14.87
C ARG A 201 6.15 4.78 -16.01
N GLU A 202 6.42 3.52 -15.67
CA GLU A 202 6.66 2.43 -16.61
C GLU A 202 5.72 1.28 -16.20
N GLU A 203 5.26 0.49 -17.15
CA GLU A 203 4.36 -0.65 -16.90
C GLU A 203 4.86 -1.88 -17.69
N GLY A 204 4.73 -3.07 -17.11
CA GLY A 204 5.22 -4.33 -17.71
C GLY A 204 6.69 -4.65 -17.40
N LEU A 205 7.19 -5.77 -17.93
CA LEU A 205 8.59 -6.20 -17.77
C LEU A 205 9.52 -5.31 -18.61
N GLN A 206 10.64 -4.90 -18.03
CA GLN A 206 11.66 -4.06 -18.66
C GLN A 206 13.01 -4.79 -18.58
N THR A 207 13.39 -5.44 -19.69
CA THR A 207 14.66 -6.20 -19.81
C THR A 207 15.85 -5.32 -20.19
N CYS A 208 15.60 -4.12 -20.74
CA CYS A 208 16.67 -3.20 -21.12
C CYS A 208 17.35 -2.59 -19.89
N ALA A 209 18.69 -2.62 -19.90
CA ALA A 209 19.52 -1.96 -18.90
C ALA A 209 19.26 -0.45 -18.86
N LYS A 210 18.90 0.07 -17.67
CA LYS A 210 18.75 1.50 -17.37
C LYS A 210 19.77 1.92 -16.32
N GLU A 211 20.71 2.78 -16.71
CA GLU A 211 21.61 3.47 -15.77
C GLU A 211 20.81 4.47 -14.92
N VAL A 212 20.96 4.44 -13.61
CA VAL A 212 20.33 5.37 -12.67
C VAL A 212 21.25 5.73 -11.51
N MET A 213 21.20 6.98 -11.04
CA MET A 213 21.79 7.39 -9.76
C MET A 213 20.76 7.28 -8.63
N VAL A 214 21.16 6.73 -7.49
CA VAL A 214 20.30 6.59 -6.31
C VAL A 214 20.25 7.92 -5.52
N LEU A 215 19.06 8.44 -5.21
CA LEU A 215 18.91 9.63 -4.37
C LEU A 215 18.76 9.27 -2.88
N LYS A 216 17.94 8.26 -2.58
CA LYS A 216 17.60 7.83 -1.23
C LYS A 216 17.07 6.40 -1.23
N ALA A 217 17.30 5.67 -0.14
CA ALA A 217 16.67 4.39 0.15
C ALA A 217 16.19 4.38 1.61
N THR A 218 15.13 3.63 1.91
CA THR A 218 14.73 3.32 3.29
C THR A 218 15.57 2.18 3.85
N GLU A 219 15.45 1.94 5.16
CA GLU A 219 15.85 0.63 5.69
C GLU A 219 14.87 -0.46 5.26
N PRO A 220 15.32 -1.73 5.22
CA PRO A 220 14.44 -2.87 5.00
C PRO A 220 13.39 -3.00 6.10
N PHE A 221 12.13 -3.21 5.72
CA PHE A 221 11.01 -3.42 6.63
C PHE A 221 10.17 -4.64 6.21
N ALA A 222 9.67 -5.40 7.18
CA ALA A 222 8.70 -6.46 6.92
C ALA A 222 7.39 -5.83 6.42
N TYR A 223 6.90 -6.28 5.26
CA TYR A 223 5.73 -5.69 4.61
C TYR A 223 4.48 -6.56 4.70
N ASP A 224 4.63 -7.88 4.67
CA ASP A 224 3.56 -8.85 4.94
C ASP A 224 3.43 -9.07 6.46
N ILE A 225 2.20 -9.28 6.94
CA ILE A 225 1.90 -9.56 8.37
C ILE A 225 1.68 -11.07 8.58
N THR A 226 1.70 -11.85 7.49
CA THR A 226 1.53 -13.31 7.52
C THR A 226 2.83 -14.07 7.23
N ASP A 227 3.91 -13.34 6.96
CA ASP A 227 5.23 -13.85 6.57
C ASP A 227 6.24 -12.73 6.89
N GLU A 228 6.94 -12.82 8.03
CA GLU A 228 7.86 -11.76 8.50
C GLU A 228 9.23 -11.80 7.81
N GLU A 229 9.49 -12.84 7.01
CA GLU A 229 10.68 -12.95 6.15
C GLU A 229 10.55 -12.03 4.92
N ARG A 230 9.31 -11.74 4.48
CA ARG A 230 8.99 -10.76 3.42
C ARG A 230 9.30 -9.34 3.84
N LYS A 231 10.58 -9.01 3.71
CA LYS A 231 11.14 -7.67 3.86
C LYS A 231 11.33 -7.03 2.50
N MET A 232 11.20 -5.71 2.45
CA MET A 232 11.47 -4.89 1.27
C MET A 232 12.04 -3.54 1.71
N PHE A 233 12.60 -2.76 0.78
CA PHE A 233 12.83 -1.33 1.00
C PHE A 233 12.32 -0.50 -0.18
N HIS A 234 12.08 0.79 0.07
CA HIS A 234 11.80 1.77 -1.00
C HIS A 234 13.08 2.50 -1.37
N ALA A 235 13.22 2.85 -2.64
CA ALA A 235 14.22 3.81 -3.09
C ALA A 235 13.62 4.87 -4.02
N THR A 236 14.38 5.95 -4.25
CA THR A 236 14.11 6.92 -5.31
C THR A 236 15.40 7.08 -6.10
N VAL A 237 15.29 6.94 -7.42
CA VAL A 237 16.43 6.96 -8.35
C VAL A 237 16.16 7.96 -9.47
N VAL A 238 17.21 8.44 -10.12
CA VAL A 238 17.16 9.42 -11.23
C VAL A 238 17.97 8.95 -12.43
N THR A 239 17.52 9.32 -13.61
CA THR A 239 18.37 9.44 -14.80
C THR A 239 18.75 10.92 -14.97
N GLU A 240 19.52 11.23 -16.02
CA GLU A 240 19.86 12.60 -16.43
C GLU A 240 18.62 13.51 -16.65
N SER A 241 17.42 12.92 -16.88
CA SER A 241 16.20 13.67 -17.23
C SER A 241 14.90 13.28 -16.49
N GLN A 242 14.86 12.15 -15.78
CA GLN A 242 13.66 11.63 -15.12
C GLN A 242 13.93 11.12 -13.70
N PHE A 243 12.90 10.98 -12.88
CA PHE A 243 13.00 10.34 -11.57
C PHE A 243 11.95 9.25 -11.38
N PHE A 244 12.32 8.19 -10.66
CA PHE A 244 11.51 6.99 -10.47
C PHE A 244 11.46 6.61 -8.99
N ARG A 245 10.32 6.07 -8.56
CA ARG A 245 10.16 5.44 -7.25
C ARG A 245 10.34 3.93 -7.41
N VAL A 246 11.07 3.30 -6.50
CA VAL A 246 11.47 1.89 -6.63
C VAL A 246 11.02 1.11 -5.40
N LYS A 247 10.45 -0.08 -5.61
CA LYS A 247 10.21 -1.09 -4.57
C LYS A 247 11.22 -2.22 -4.77
N VAL A 248 12.09 -2.46 -3.79
CA VAL A 248 13.11 -3.52 -3.86
C VAL A 248 12.72 -4.64 -2.90
N PHE A 249 12.34 -5.79 -3.46
CA PHE A 249 11.90 -6.97 -2.72
C PHE A 249 13.08 -7.89 -2.36
N HIS A 250 14.17 -7.89 -3.14
CA HIS A 250 15.39 -8.61 -2.77
C HIS A 250 16.28 -7.73 -1.86
N VAL A 251 16.15 -7.90 -0.55
CA VAL A 251 16.85 -7.06 0.45
C VAL A 251 18.37 -7.14 0.40
N GLY A 252 18.95 -8.21 -0.17
CA GLY A 252 20.40 -8.35 -0.39
C GLY A 252 20.99 -7.28 -1.33
N LEU A 253 20.16 -6.54 -2.07
CA LEU A 253 20.59 -5.43 -2.92
C LEU A 253 20.81 -4.11 -2.15
N LYS A 254 20.54 -4.05 -0.84
CA LYS A 254 20.61 -2.82 -0.02
C LYS A 254 21.92 -2.05 -0.20
N ASP A 255 23.05 -2.74 -0.29
CA ASP A 255 24.39 -2.13 -0.41
C ASP A 255 24.67 -1.52 -1.80
N LYS A 256 23.86 -1.85 -2.82
CA LYS A 256 23.87 -1.18 -4.13
C LYS A 256 23.00 0.08 -4.13
N PHE A 257 21.98 0.16 -3.28
CA PHE A 257 21.09 1.31 -3.17
C PHE A 257 21.60 2.40 -2.19
N ILE A 258 22.91 2.71 -2.27
CA ILE A 258 23.56 3.78 -1.50
C ILE A 258 23.35 5.13 -2.22
N PRO A 259 22.95 6.22 -1.52
CA PRO A 259 22.80 7.54 -2.13
C PRO A 259 24.05 8.02 -2.89
N LYS A 260 23.83 8.69 -4.04
CA LYS A 260 24.83 9.13 -5.04
C LYS A 260 25.53 8.02 -5.83
N ARG A 261 25.35 6.73 -5.50
CA ARG A 261 25.88 5.61 -6.28
C ARG A 261 25.12 5.52 -7.62
N VAL A 262 25.86 5.25 -8.71
CA VAL A 262 25.29 4.97 -10.04
C VAL A 262 25.25 3.45 -10.23
N ILE A 263 24.07 2.94 -10.56
CA ILE A 263 23.79 1.52 -10.73
C ILE A 263 23.00 1.30 -12.03
N THR A 264 23.09 0.09 -12.57
CA THR A 264 22.29 -0.34 -13.72
C THR A 264 21.19 -1.27 -13.26
N LEU A 265 19.95 -0.98 -13.65
CA LEU A 265 18.77 -1.83 -13.42
C LEU A 265 18.36 -2.51 -14.74
N ALA A 266 18.20 -3.82 -14.74
CA ALA A 266 17.54 -4.58 -15.80
C ALA A 266 16.62 -5.66 -15.18
N ASP A 267 15.78 -6.27 -16.02
CA ASP A 267 14.85 -7.35 -15.66
C ASP A 267 13.91 -6.98 -14.49
N TYR A 268 13.54 -5.70 -14.41
CA TYR A 268 12.64 -5.14 -13.41
C TYR A 268 11.23 -4.97 -13.99
N ILE A 269 10.23 -4.80 -13.12
CA ILE A 269 8.84 -4.65 -13.55
C ILE A 269 8.33 -3.24 -13.27
N GLY A 270 7.95 -2.51 -14.31
CA GLY A 270 7.13 -1.31 -14.16
C GLY A 270 5.73 -1.68 -13.68
N ARG A 271 5.27 -1.10 -12.57
CA ARG A 271 3.93 -1.34 -12.03
C ARG A 271 3.42 -0.18 -11.16
N ASN A 272 2.24 0.34 -11.47
CA ASN A 272 1.54 1.36 -10.66
C ASN A 272 2.39 2.61 -10.39
N GLY A 273 3.22 3.03 -11.35
CA GLY A 273 4.15 4.17 -11.16
C GLY A 273 5.34 3.90 -10.23
N PHE A 274 5.73 2.64 -10.05
CA PHE A 274 7.01 2.24 -9.46
C PHE A 274 7.78 1.32 -10.41
N LEU A 275 9.09 1.26 -10.23
CA LEU A 275 9.91 0.13 -10.67
C LEU A 275 9.94 -0.90 -9.53
N GLU A 276 9.61 -2.15 -9.82
CA GLU A 276 9.59 -3.25 -8.87
C GLU A 276 10.73 -4.22 -9.18
N VAL A 277 11.71 -4.30 -8.27
CA VAL A 277 12.96 -5.06 -8.38
C VAL A 277 12.86 -6.30 -7.51
N TYR A 278 13.02 -7.46 -8.12
CA TYR A 278 12.88 -8.78 -7.51
C TYR A 278 14.23 -9.51 -7.39
N ASP A 279 14.19 -10.76 -6.94
CA ASP A 279 15.31 -11.70 -6.92
C ASP A 279 15.84 -12.03 -8.33
N VAL A 280 14.94 -12.13 -9.31
CA VAL A 280 15.27 -12.32 -10.74
C VAL A 280 15.70 -11.02 -11.46
N SER A 281 15.75 -9.88 -10.78
CA SER A 281 16.09 -8.59 -11.39
C SER A 281 17.59 -8.28 -11.29
N SER A 282 18.19 -7.96 -12.43
CA SER A 282 19.62 -7.64 -12.56
C SER A 282 19.93 -6.24 -12.01
N VAL A 283 20.76 -6.15 -10.96
CA VAL A 283 21.27 -4.88 -10.41
C VAL A 283 22.80 -4.90 -10.31
N SER A 284 23.46 -4.19 -11.22
CA SER A 284 24.93 -4.09 -11.29
C SER A 284 25.42 -2.69 -10.95
N ASP A 285 26.70 -2.60 -10.59
CA ASP A 285 27.40 -1.35 -10.34
C ASP A 285 27.99 -0.81 -11.64
N VAL A 286 28.06 0.52 -11.76
CA VAL A 286 28.77 1.20 -12.86
C VAL A 286 30.12 1.70 -12.33
N SER A 287 31.11 1.93 -13.21
CA SER A 287 32.45 2.38 -12.77
C SER A 287 32.38 3.60 -11.86
N ALA A 288 33.26 3.69 -10.88
CA ALA A 288 33.36 4.82 -9.96
C ALA A 288 33.59 6.16 -10.70
N ASP A 289 34.18 6.12 -11.89
CA ASP A 289 34.42 7.28 -12.75
C ASP A 289 33.16 7.77 -13.48
N ARG A 290 32.10 6.96 -13.59
CA ARG A 290 30.85 7.31 -14.26
C ARG A 290 30.03 8.25 -13.38
N LYS A 291 30.34 9.54 -13.48
CA LYS A 291 29.55 10.62 -12.92
C LYS A 291 28.33 10.91 -13.81
N MET A 292 27.14 10.49 -13.37
CA MET A 292 25.88 10.93 -13.99
C MET A 292 25.60 12.40 -13.61
N GLU A 293 25.48 13.28 -14.59
CA GLU A 293 25.08 14.67 -14.34
C GLU A 293 23.55 14.78 -14.28
N VAL A 294 23.02 15.29 -13.16
CA VAL A 294 21.59 15.40 -12.93
C VAL A 294 21.24 16.80 -12.44
N SER A 295 20.25 17.42 -13.08
CA SER A 295 19.79 18.76 -12.71
C SER A 295 19.37 18.83 -11.23
N SER A 296 19.88 19.84 -10.51
CA SER A 296 19.48 20.11 -9.12
C SER A 296 17.97 20.26 -8.95
N ARG A 297 17.28 20.83 -9.95
CA ARG A 297 15.81 20.95 -9.98
C ARG A 297 15.11 19.59 -10.07
N LEU A 298 15.68 18.61 -10.78
CA LEU A 298 15.13 17.26 -10.85
C LEU A 298 15.30 16.53 -9.51
N ILE A 299 16.44 16.72 -8.84
CA ILE A 299 16.70 16.20 -7.49
C ILE A 299 15.75 16.85 -6.47
N GLN A 300 15.48 18.16 -6.59
CA GLN A 300 14.47 18.84 -5.77
C GLN A 300 13.07 18.27 -6.01
N ASN A 301 12.62 18.16 -7.27
CA ASN A 301 11.31 17.59 -7.63
C ASN A 301 11.14 16.15 -7.11
N ALA A 302 12.18 15.31 -7.20
CA ALA A 302 12.18 13.94 -6.69
C ALA A 302 12.12 13.82 -5.15
N ASN A 303 12.39 14.93 -4.45
CA ASN A 303 12.31 15.05 -2.99
C ASN A 303 11.15 15.95 -2.51
N ALA A 304 10.43 16.59 -3.42
CA ALA A 304 9.29 17.43 -3.10
C ALA A 304 8.14 16.63 -2.48
N THR A 305 7.40 17.30 -1.60
CA THR A 305 6.12 16.80 -1.07
C THR A 305 4.99 17.44 -1.88
N PRO A 306 4.12 16.66 -2.55
CA PRO A 306 2.95 17.21 -3.24
C PRO A 306 2.03 17.93 -2.26
N LYS A 307 1.49 19.09 -2.63
CA LYS A 307 0.61 19.88 -1.76
C LYS A 307 -0.75 19.20 -1.62
N ILE A 308 -1.41 19.35 -0.46
CA ILE A 308 -2.71 18.73 -0.21
C ILE A 308 -3.76 19.17 -1.26
N LYS A 309 -3.80 20.46 -1.64
CA LYS A 309 -4.68 20.93 -2.74
C LYS A 309 -4.45 20.18 -4.07
N GLU A 310 -3.21 19.80 -4.38
CA GLU A 310 -2.86 19.07 -5.60
C GLU A 310 -3.36 17.63 -5.48
N LEU A 311 -3.23 17.01 -4.31
CA LEU A 311 -3.78 15.68 -4.02
C LEU A 311 -5.31 15.60 -4.13
N HIS A 312 -6.05 16.70 -4.01
CA HIS A 312 -7.49 16.71 -4.34
C HIS A 312 -7.76 16.69 -5.85
N SER A 313 -6.82 17.14 -6.70
CA SER A 313 -6.94 17.19 -8.16
C SER A 313 -6.30 16.03 -8.93
N GLU A 314 -5.43 15.21 -8.31
CA GLU A 314 -4.81 14.03 -8.94
C GLU A 314 -5.81 12.93 -9.36
N GLU A 315 -5.33 11.88 -10.02
CA GLU A 315 -6.13 10.69 -10.34
C GLU A 315 -6.24 9.74 -9.11
N PRO A 316 -7.43 9.21 -8.78
CA PRO A 316 -7.56 8.12 -7.81
C PRO A 316 -6.73 6.89 -8.20
N GLY A 317 -6.15 6.19 -7.22
CA GLY A 317 -5.17 5.13 -7.42
C GLY A 317 -3.73 5.64 -7.61
N THR A 318 -3.51 6.95 -7.65
CA THR A 318 -2.15 7.53 -7.62
C THR A 318 -1.46 7.23 -6.30
N PHE A 319 -0.18 6.86 -6.39
CA PHE A 319 0.64 6.59 -5.20
C PHE A 319 1.42 7.83 -4.75
N VAL A 320 1.14 8.27 -3.53
CA VAL A 320 1.73 9.44 -2.89
C VAL A 320 2.90 9.03 -1.99
N SER A 321 3.92 9.88 -1.95
CA SER A 321 4.99 9.87 -0.96
C SER A 321 5.38 11.33 -0.68
N GLY A 322 5.58 11.70 0.58
CA GLY A 322 5.77 13.08 1.02
C GLY A 322 5.93 13.19 2.55
N VAL A 323 6.18 14.40 3.05
CA VAL A 323 6.36 14.68 4.49
C VAL A 323 5.34 15.73 4.93
N TYR A 324 4.36 15.31 5.73
CA TYR A 324 3.24 16.15 6.15
C TYR A 324 3.22 16.29 7.68
N GLN A 325 2.66 17.39 8.19
CA GLN A 325 2.41 17.53 9.63
C GLN A 325 1.10 16.85 10.00
N VAL A 326 1.04 16.18 11.15
CA VAL A 326 -0.21 15.70 11.75
C VAL A 326 -0.91 16.89 12.41
N HIS A 327 -2.10 17.24 11.92
CA HIS A 327 -3.01 18.12 12.65
C HIS A 327 -3.68 17.37 13.79
N LYS A 328 -4.20 16.16 13.50
CA LYS A 328 -5.02 15.38 14.43
C LYS A 328 -4.78 13.88 14.33
N LYS A 329 -4.91 13.16 15.43
CA LYS A 329 -4.71 11.70 15.52
C LYS A 329 -5.92 11.01 16.17
N MET A 330 -6.52 10.07 15.46
CA MET A 330 -7.69 9.31 15.92
C MET A 330 -7.45 7.81 15.76
N VAL A 331 -7.25 7.10 16.87
CA VAL A 331 -7.20 5.63 16.89
C VAL A 331 -8.63 5.10 16.82
N LEU A 332 -8.99 4.46 15.70
CA LEU A 332 -10.35 3.95 15.46
C LEU A 332 -10.52 2.48 15.86
N ASP A 333 -9.43 1.71 15.78
CA ASP A 333 -9.29 0.32 16.21
C ASP A 333 -7.80 0.01 16.46
N GLN A 334 -7.48 -1.09 17.15
CA GLN A 334 -6.10 -1.57 17.30
C GLN A 334 -5.38 -1.73 15.96
N CYS A 335 -6.11 -2.10 14.90
CA CYS A 335 -5.59 -2.26 13.54
C CYS A 335 -5.89 -1.08 12.61
N ILE A 336 -6.49 0.04 13.08
CA ILE A 336 -6.88 1.19 12.25
C ILE A 336 -6.62 2.53 12.97
N THR A 337 -5.73 3.36 12.41
CA THR A 337 -5.49 4.74 12.85
C THR A 337 -5.84 5.71 11.72
N LEU A 338 -6.57 6.77 12.03
CA LEU A 338 -6.78 7.91 11.16
C LEU A 338 -5.87 9.05 11.62
N TYR A 339 -5.11 9.62 10.69
CA TYR A 339 -4.40 10.89 10.89
C TYR A 339 -5.01 11.93 9.97
N GLU A 340 -5.36 13.09 10.50
CA GLU A 340 -5.58 14.29 9.69
C GLU A 340 -4.23 14.96 9.49
N ILE A 341 -3.75 15.03 8.24
CA ILE A 341 -2.53 15.75 7.90
C ILE A 341 -2.85 17.16 7.41
N GLN A 342 -1.94 18.10 7.62
CA GLN A 342 -2.07 19.49 7.17
C GLN A 342 -0.84 20.01 6.42
N ASP A 343 -1.08 20.97 5.53
CA ASP A 343 -0.08 21.89 4.98
C ASP A 343 -0.71 23.28 4.77
N ASP A 344 0.04 24.21 4.19
CA ASP A 344 -0.36 25.58 3.82
C ASP A 344 -1.49 25.65 2.76
N THR A 345 -2.04 24.52 2.33
CA THR A 345 -3.07 24.43 1.29
C THR A 345 -4.32 23.65 1.69
N GLY A 346 -4.37 23.04 2.87
CA GLY A 346 -5.55 22.37 3.41
C GLY A 346 -5.22 21.23 4.39
N THR A 347 -6.25 20.44 4.73
CA THR A 347 -6.10 19.17 5.47
C THR A 347 -6.56 17.97 4.63
N MET A 348 -6.05 16.78 4.94
CA MET A 348 -6.45 15.53 4.29
C MET A 348 -6.40 14.35 5.27
N ASP A 349 -7.37 13.44 5.15
CA ASP A 349 -7.38 12.18 5.90
C ASP A 349 -6.32 11.19 5.40
N VAL A 350 -5.64 10.50 6.32
CA VAL A 350 -4.70 9.39 6.08
C VAL A 350 -5.12 8.20 6.93
N LEU A 351 -5.69 7.19 6.29
CA LEU A 351 -6.18 6.00 6.97
C LEU A 351 -5.14 4.87 6.91
N VAL A 352 -4.58 4.57 8.07
CA VAL A 352 -3.46 3.67 8.30
C VAL A 352 -3.96 2.35 8.87
N TYR A 353 -3.49 1.24 8.31
CA TYR A 353 -3.95 -0.11 8.63
C TYR A 353 -2.82 -1.04 9.10
N GLY A 354 -3.17 -1.98 9.99
CA GLY A 354 -2.31 -3.10 10.35
C GLY A 354 -1.00 -2.69 11.02
N ARG A 355 0.14 -3.23 10.58
CA ARG A 355 1.46 -3.02 11.21
C ARG A 355 1.85 -1.54 11.39
N LEU A 356 1.31 -0.64 10.57
CA LEU A 356 1.63 0.79 10.57
C LEU A 356 0.89 1.60 11.65
N THR A 357 -0.10 1.02 12.35
CA THR A 357 -0.78 1.71 13.47
C THR A 357 0.06 1.76 14.75
N LYS A 358 1.12 0.95 14.83
CA LYS A 358 2.07 0.89 15.96
C LYS A 358 3.15 1.99 15.92
N VAL A 359 3.01 3.00 15.07
CA VAL A 359 4.00 4.07 14.91
C VAL A 359 3.73 5.18 15.92
N ASN A 360 4.70 5.43 16.81
CA ASN A 360 4.64 6.54 17.77
C ASN A 360 4.79 7.88 17.02
N CYS A 361 3.69 8.63 16.97
CA CYS A 361 3.51 9.95 16.36
C CYS A 361 2.44 10.67 17.17
N GLU A 362 2.65 11.92 17.59
CA GLU A 362 1.59 12.72 18.22
C GLU A 362 1.15 13.90 17.34
N GLU A 363 0.23 14.72 17.83
CA GLU A 363 -0.26 15.90 17.09
C GLU A 363 0.84 16.98 17.03
N GLY A 364 1.05 17.58 15.85
CA GLY A 364 2.16 18.49 15.58
C GLY A 364 3.43 17.83 15.01
N ASP A 365 3.62 16.51 15.17
CA ASP A 365 4.73 15.76 14.57
C ASP A 365 4.65 15.70 13.04
N LYS A 366 5.74 15.29 12.38
CA LYS A 366 5.78 15.10 10.92
C LYS A 366 5.87 13.63 10.51
N LEU A 367 4.93 13.20 9.66
CA LEU A 367 4.90 11.87 9.05
C LEU A 367 5.53 11.92 7.65
N THR A 368 6.60 11.15 7.45
CA THR A 368 7.04 10.74 6.11
C THR A 368 6.19 9.55 5.68
N LEU A 369 5.26 9.80 4.75
CA LEU A 369 4.44 8.79 4.11
C LEU A 369 5.15 8.32 2.83
N ILE A 370 5.22 7.01 2.61
CA ILE A 370 5.79 6.42 1.38
C ILE A 370 4.85 5.34 0.83
N CYS A 371 4.54 5.43 -0.47
CA CYS A 371 3.69 4.47 -1.18
C CYS A 371 2.28 4.36 -0.57
N PHE A 372 1.61 5.50 -0.36
CA PHE A 372 0.20 5.56 0.05
C PHE A 372 -0.72 5.69 -1.17
N GLU A 373 -1.84 4.97 -1.19
CA GLU A 373 -2.82 5.04 -2.29
C GLU A 373 -3.82 6.16 -2.03
N LEU A 374 -4.04 7.02 -3.02
CA LEU A 374 -5.04 8.09 -3.00
C LEU A 374 -6.41 7.53 -3.45
N SER A 375 -7.44 7.56 -2.60
CA SER A 375 -8.78 7.09 -2.97
C SER A 375 -9.60 8.13 -3.74
N GLY A 376 -10.70 7.68 -4.36
CA GLY A 376 -11.70 8.55 -4.98
C GLY A 376 -12.54 9.26 -3.91
N ASP A 377 -13.65 8.64 -3.49
CA ASP A 377 -14.52 9.14 -2.44
C ASP A 377 -14.56 8.23 -1.20
N PRO A 378 -14.49 8.79 0.04
CA PRO A 378 -13.97 10.14 0.31
C PRO A 378 -12.53 10.30 -0.19
N ARG A 379 -12.09 11.55 -0.37
CA ARG A 379 -10.79 11.90 -0.94
C ARG A 379 -9.71 11.91 0.15
N GLN A 380 -8.98 10.81 0.26
CA GLN A 380 -8.05 10.56 1.36
C GLN A 380 -6.87 9.69 0.91
N LEU A 381 -5.80 9.66 1.70
CA LEU A 381 -4.73 8.66 1.58
C LEU A 381 -5.08 7.39 2.36
N ARG A 382 -4.62 6.25 1.86
CA ARG A 382 -4.79 4.91 2.47
C ARG A 382 -3.48 4.12 2.42
N SER A 383 -3.12 3.46 3.52
CA SER A 383 -1.95 2.58 3.53
C SER A 383 -2.24 1.24 2.85
N VAL A 384 -1.42 0.85 1.88
CA VAL A 384 -1.43 -0.47 1.23
C VAL A 384 -0.34 -1.38 1.80
N THR A 385 -0.30 -2.64 1.34
CA THR A 385 0.70 -3.66 1.74
C THR A 385 2.15 -3.13 1.77
N HIS A 386 2.56 -2.40 0.72
CA HIS A 386 3.91 -1.87 0.56
C HIS A 386 4.09 -0.45 1.15
N SER A 387 3.11 0.11 1.86
CA SER A 387 3.29 1.43 2.47
C SER A 387 4.32 1.40 3.60
N PHE A 388 4.98 2.53 3.80
CA PHE A 388 5.93 2.75 4.89
C PHE A 388 5.72 4.14 5.51
N ILE A 389 5.87 4.22 6.83
CA ILE A 389 5.80 5.46 7.60
C ILE A 389 7.12 5.61 8.36
N LYS A 390 7.70 6.82 8.33
CA LYS A 390 8.71 7.25 9.30
C LYS A 390 8.25 8.54 9.98
N THR A 391 8.28 8.57 11.30
CA THR A 391 8.05 9.78 12.09
C THR A 391 9.32 10.64 12.21
N HIS A 392 9.08 11.94 12.35
CA HIS A 392 10.06 12.91 12.83
C HIS A 392 9.40 13.62 14.02
N THR A 393 9.68 13.12 15.21
CA THR A 393 9.14 13.68 16.46
C THR A 393 9.77 15.05 16.71
N LEU A 394 8.94 16.05 16.97
CA LEU A 394 9.43 17.30 17.53
C LEU A 394 9.74 17.06 19.01
N LEU A 395 11.01 16.80 19.34
CA LEU A 395 11.45 16.84 20.74
C LEU A 395 11.01 18.19 21.33
N PRO A 396 10.37 18.20 22.51
CA PRO A 396 10.11 19.46 23.20
C PRO A 396 11.45 20.17 23.43
N PRO A 397 11.50 21.51 23.36
CA PRO A 397 12.73 22.23 23.62
C PRO A 397 13.25 21.83 25.00
N VAL A 398 14.43 21.22 25.04
CA VAL A 398 15.15 20.94 26.29
C VAL A 398 15.58 22.30 26.83
N PHE A 399 14.69 22.92 27.62
CA PHE A 399 15.02 24.12 28.37
C PHE A 399 16.25 23.80 29.21
N PRO A 400 17.39 24.48 28.99
CA PRO A 400 18.58 24.21 29.79
C PRO A 400 18.23 24.56 31.23
N VAL A 401 18.31 23.57 32.12
CA VAL A 401 18.13 23.79 33.55
C VAL A 401 19.23 24.75 33.99
N ARG A 402 18.86 26.03 34.15
CA ARG A 402 19.73 27.02 34.80
C ARG A 402 19.83 26.64 36.26
N THR A 403 20.86 25.87 36.60
CA THR A 403 21.33 25.72 37.97
C THR A 403 21.76 27.09 38.46
N ILE A 404 20.84 27.83 39.09
CA ILE A 404 21.15 29.05 39.82
C ILE A 404 21.98 28.63 41.04
N PRO A 405 23.21 29.13 41.22
CA PRO A 405 23.99 28.81 42.41
C PRO A 405 23.27 29.37 43.64
N SER A 406 22.71 28.49 44.48
CA SER A 406 22.16 28.87 45.78
C SER A 406 23.31 29.22 46.73
N THR A 407 23.41 30.48 47.12
CA THR A 407 24.43 30.96 48.07
C THR A 407 24.19 30.54 49.52
N LEU A 408 23.12 29.77 49.79
CA LEU A 408 22.97 28.91 50.96
C LEU A 408 22.88 27.45 50.48
N GLY A 409 23.80 26.61 50.96
CA GLY A 409 23.92 25.21 50.54
C GLY A 409 22.87 24.30 51.18
N ILE A 410 21.70 24.17 50.55
CA ILE A 410 20.74 23.08 50.78
C ILE A 410 20.26 22.59 49.42
N GLU A 411 20.49 21.33 49.10
CA GLU A 411 19.91 20.70 47.91
C GLU A 411 18.48 20.24 48.18
N TYR A 412 17.56 20.60 47.27
CA TYR A 412 16.21 20.05 47.22
C TYR A 412 15.95 19.49 45.82
N THR A 413 15.98 18.15 45.70
CA THR A 413 15.66 17.41 44.48
C THR A 413 14.16 17.39 44.23
N CYS A 414 13.63 18.48 43.67
CA CYS A 414 12.20 18.63 43.40
C CYS A 414 11.76 17.83 42.16
N SER A 415 11.47 16.54 42.34
CA SER A 415 10.87 15.67 41.31
C SER A 415 9.45 16.12 40.96
N PHE A 416 9.29 16.88 39.87
CA PHE A 416 7.97 17.30 39.38
C PHE A 416 7.17 16.13 38.80
N LEU A 417 6.36 15.51 39.65
CA LEU A 417 5.22 14.69 39.24
C LEU A 417 4.13 15.55 38.57
N SER A 418 3.37 14.93 37.69
CA SER A 418 2.39 15.58 36.80
C SER A 418 1.23 16.23 37.55
N LEU A 419 0.88 17.47 37.19
CA LEU A 419 -0.39 18.11 37.54
C LEU A 419 -1.11 18.61 36.29
N LEU A 420 -2.40 18.28 36.20
CA LEU A 420 -3.33 18.81 35.20
C LEU A 420 -3.85 20.20 35.63
N PRO A 421 -4.30 21.05 34.69
CA PRO A 421 -4.61 22.44 34.98
C PRO A 421 -5.97 22.62 35.69
N PHE A 422 -5.95 23.33 36.82
CA PHE A 422 -7.15 23.96 37.39
C PHE A 422 -7.19 25.46 37.03
N HIS A 423 -8.40 26.01 36.92
CA HIS A 423 -8.62 27.39 36.48
C HIS A 423 -8.00 28.42 37.43
N VAL A 424 -7.31 29.42 36.86
CA VAL A 424 -6.99 30.66 37.55
C VAL A 424 -8.14 31.63 37.33
N HIS A 425 -8.91 31.92 38.39
CA HIS A 425 -9.80 33.08 38.42
C HIS A 425 -9.09 34.21 39.15
N SER A 426 -8.96 35.37 38.51
CA SER A 426 -8.28 36.54 39.10
C SER A 426 -9.21 37.34 40.01
N CYS A 427 -8.70 37.83 41.14
CA CYS A 427 -9.15 39.07 41.80
C CYS A 427 -8.09 39.61 42.77
N CYS A 428 -8.11 40.93 43.03
CA CYS A 428 -7.13 41.65 43.83
C CYS A 428 -7.31 41.48 45.34
N GLY A 429 -6.24 41.67 46.14
CA GLY A 429 -6.28 41.55 47.61
C GLY A 429 -5.04 42.14 48.33
N SER A 430 -5.06 43.45 48.52
CA SER A 430 -4.11 44.32 49.25
C SER A 430 -3.34 43.79 50.48
N SER A 431 -2.01 44.03 50.44
CA SER A 431 -1.15 44.63 51.51
C SER A 431 -0.82 43.93 52.86
N SER A 432 0.49 43.95 53.14
CA SER A 432 1.17 44.14 54.46
C SER A 432 1.48 42.91 55.36
N PRO A 433 2.55 42.96 56.20
CA PRO A 433 3.23 41.76 56.70
C PRO A 433 3.10 41.49 58.22
N GLY A 434 3.17 40.21 58.63
CA GLY A 434 3.06 39.77 60.03
C GLY A 434 3.95 38.58 60.42
N LYS A 435 4.93 38.86 61.29
CA LYS A 435 5.85 37.96 62.03
C LYS A 435 5.38 36.51 62.35
N THR A 436 6.31 35.55 62.16
CA THR A 436 6.73 34.44 63.07
C THR A 436 5.70 33.82 64.05
N ARG A 437 5.59 32.50 64.26
CA ARG A 437 6.69 31.53 64.57
C ARG A 437 6.11 30.09 64.77
N ASN A 438 6.99 29.08 64.78
CA ASN A 438 6.85 27.73 65.38
C ASN A 438 5.80 26.72 64.85
N ASN A 439 6.36 25.60 64.36
CA ASN A 439 6.13 24.21 64.80
C ASN A 439 4.69 23.64 64.87
N ASN A 440 4.42 22.63 64.03
CA ASN A 440 4.41 21.25 64.54
C ASN A 440 4.59 20.21 63.42
N SER A 441 5.19 19.06 63.77
CA SER A 441 5.33 17.91 62.88
C SER A 441 4.08 17.04 62.91
N THR A 442 3.56 16.66 61.74
CA THR A 442 2.78 15.43 61.56
C THR A 442 3.22 14.75 60.28
N LEU A 443 3.78 13.56 60.39
CA LEU A 443 4.19 12.72 59.27
C LEU A 443 3.06 11.74 58.95
N ILE A 444 2.38 11.90 57.81
CA ILE A 444 1.51 10.87 57.23
C ILE A 444 1.82 10.80 55.73
N CYS A 445 2.25 9.63 55.28
CA CYS A 445 2.51 9.35 53.86
C CYS A 445 1.30 8.71 53.21
N ILE A 446 0.88 9.24 52.06
CA ILE A 446 0.30 8.48 50.93
C ILE A 446 0.91 9.07 49.66
#